data_AF-A0A935CR44-F1
#
_entry.id   AF-A0A935CR44-F1
#
_cell.length_a   1.000
_cell.length_b   1.000
_cell.length_c   1.000
_cell.angle_alpha   90.00
_cell.angle_beta   90.00
_cell.angle_gamma   90.00
#
_symmetry.space_group_name_H-M   'P 1'
#
loop_
_entity.id
_entity.type
_entity.pdbx_description
1 polymer ?
#
loop_
_entity_poly.entity_id
_entity_poly.type
_entity_poly.pdbx_seq_one_letter_code
_entity_poly.pdbx_strand_id
1 'polypeptide(L)'
;TALIEESNVEGKIEDWLQARSSEIVNLLIGATTIEQKDVDFIKEAVEARIKFIAQVIPRRQRHQNYLLGLPLQDCDQIRQNELRLLGLYKNCAGIFALELENGIDALIDLMDFAMKLSLIPKKAQKESLFRQAFFKNWLMGKSRQYLAEEFRQLMTNLEFDEYCETVFERNLAWGISAICRFLGDTAQEKGLNLTKDLEFLPSLVKYGVPGKLACYLVKIGIPREASVRIADMHIERVRSYPYDDEMPSDINQSMMTYSWNVIRALTEQDLSDLVVGQEVVQYIRKIKLREPVHIVI
;
A
#
# COMPACT_ATOMS: atom_id res chain seq x y z
N THR A 1 -27.50 -4.74 19.48
CA THR A 1 -27.59 -4.63 20.96
C THR A 1 -27.95 -5.93 21.64
N ALA A 2 -28.81 -6.79 21.04
CA ALA A 2 -29.22 -8.07 21.62
C ALA A 2 -28.11 -9.15 21.73
N LEU A 3 -27.02 -9.08 20.96
CA LEU A 3 -25.99 -10.15 20.94
C LEU A 3 -24.97 -10.08 22.10
N ILE A 4 -24.81 -8.91 22.73
CA ILE A 4 -23.81 -8.71 23.81
C ILE A 4 -24.43 -9.00 25.19
N GLU A 5 -25.75 -8.89 25.34
CA GLU A 5 -26.43 -9.10 26.63
C GLU A 5 -26.65 -10.57 26.99
N GLU A 6 -26.52 -11.51 26.03
CA GLU A 6 -26.77 -12.95 26.27
C GLU A 6 -25.51 -13.84 26.35
N SER A 7 -24.30 -13.30 26.18
CA SER A 7 -23.08 -14.11 26.17
C SER A 7 -22.19 -13.86 27.39
N ASN A 8 -22.46 -14.61 28.45
CA ASN A 8 -21.54 -14.84 29.57
C ASN A 8 -20.39 -15.79 29.14
N VAL A 9 -19.76 -15.50 28.00
CA VAL A 9 -18.71 -16.33 27.39
C VAL A 9 -17.71 -15.43 26.68
N GLU A 10 -16.73 -14.90 27.43
CA GLU A 10 -15.64 -14.06 26.89
C GLU A 10 -14.98 -14.68 25.64
N GLY A 11 -14.83 -16.01 25.59
CA GLY A 11 -14.27 -16.71 24.43
C GLY A 11 -15.13 -16.69 23.16
N LYS A 12 -16.47 -16.60 23.28
CA LYS A 12 -17.35 -16.55 22.08
C LYS A 12 -17.39 -15.17 21.45
N ILE A 13 -17.20 -14.13 22.25
CA ILE A 13 -17.23 -12.74 21.77
C ILE A 13 -15.96 -12.43 20.97
N GLU A 14 -14.79 -12.89 21.44
CA GLU A 14 -13.52 -12.68 20.73
C GLU A 14 -13.52 -13.39 19.36
N ASP A 15 -13.91 -14.67 19.33
CA ASP A 15 -14.03 -15.44 18.08
C ASP A 15 -15.03 -14.80 17.11
N TRP A 16 -16.16 -14.30 17.63
CA TRP A 16 -17.14 -13.58 16.82
C TRP A 16 -16.58 -12.28 16.27
N LEU A 17 -15.89 -11.47 17.09
CA LEU A 17 -15.27 -10.21 16.65
C LEU A 17 -14.14 -10.43 15.65
N GLN A 18 -13.38 -11.52 15.80
CA GLN A 18 -12.35 -11.93 14.86
C GLN A 18 -12.96 -12.25 13.49
N ALA A 19 -14.02 -13.05 13.45
CA ALA A 19 -14.74 -13.37 12.23
C ALA A 19 -15.36 -12.12 11.58
N ARG A 20 -16.06 -11.28 12.35
CA ARG A 20 -16.72 -10.08 11.83
C ARG A 20 -15.76 -8.98 11.40
N SER A 21 -14.63 -8.80 12.09
CA SER A 21 -13.59 -7.86 11.63
C SER A 21 -13.03 -8.28 10.28
N SER A 22 -12.85 -9.59 10.07
CA SER A 22 -12.38 -10.14 8.78
C SER A 22 -13.43 -9.92 7.68
N GLU A 23 -14.72 -10.11 7.99
CA GLU A 23 -15.83 -9.83 7.08
C GLU A 23 -15.95 -8.34 6.72
N ILE A 24 -15.84 -7.42 7.68
CA ILE A 24 -15.82 -5.97 7.41
C ILE A 24 -14.66 -5.62 6.50
N VAL A 25 -13.45 -6.10 6.82
CA VAL A 25 -12.27 -5.86 6.00
C VAL A 25 -12.54 -6.35 4.59
N ASN A 26 -12.98 -7.60 4.40
CA ASN A 26 -13.32 -8.15 3.08
C ASN A 26 -14.39 -7.33 2.35
N LEU A 27 -15.40 -6.83 3.05
CA LEU A 27 -16.48 -6.02 2.47
C LEU A 27 -15.97 -4.65 2.01
N LEU A 28 -15.26 -3.93 2.88
CA LEU A 28 -14.66 -2.63 2.55
C LEU A 28 -13.64 -2.72 1.43
N ILE A 29 -12.97 -3.87 1.36
CA ILE A 29 -11.91 -4.12 0.42
C ILE A 29 -12.44 -4.60 -0.95
N GLY A 30 -13.48 -5.43 -0.97
CA GLY A 30 -13.93 -6.15 -2.16
C GLY A 30 -15.25 -5.69 -2.78
N ALA A 31 -16.02 -4.84 -2.09
CA ALA A 31 -17.33 -4.40 -2.60
C ALA A 31 -17.18 -3.38 -3.74
N THR A 32 -17.77 -3.68 -4.90
CA THR A 32 -17.96 -2.72 -6.01
C THR A 32 -19.13 -1.77 -5.75
N THR A 33 -20.10 -2.20 -4.94
CA THR A 33 -21.24 -1.44 -4.46
C THR A 33 -21.53 -1.83 -3.01
N ILE A 34 -21.80 -0.84 -2.16
CA ILE A 34 -22.16 -1.04 -0.76
C ILE A 34 -23.65 -0.77 -0.61
N GLU A 35 -24.42 -1.77 -0.21
CA GLU A 35 -25.86 -1.62 0.03
C GLU A 35 -26.13 -1.16 1.48
N GLN A 36 -27.34 -0.69 1.75
CA GLN A 36 -27.72 -0.24 3.10
C GLN A 36 -27.53 -1.34 4.16
N LYS A 37 -27.81 -2.60 3.81
CA LYS A 37 -27.60 -3.76 4.69
C LYS A 37 -26.12 -3.94 5.09
N ASP A 38 -25.21 -3.63 4.17
CA ASP A 38 -23.77 -3.72 4.39
C ASP A 38 -23.31 -2.59 5.32
N VAL A 39 -23.85 -1.39 5.13
CA VAL A 39 -23.62 -0.25 6.02
C VAL A 39 -24.10 -0.56 7.44
N ASP A 40 -25.29 -1.15 7.57
CA ASP A 40 -25.86 -1.50 8.88
C ASP A 40 -25.02 -2.59 9.57
N PHE A 41 -24.57 -3.59 8.82
CA PHE A 41 -23.64 -4.60 9.30
C PHE A 41 -22.30 -4.00 9.75
N ILE A 42 -21.68 -3.14 8.93
CA ILE A 42 -20.43 -2.45 9.28
C ILE A 42 -20.60 -1.68 10.58
N LYS A 43 -21.69 -0.90 10.73
CA LYS A 43 -21.97 -0.15 11.95
C LYS A 43 -22.05 -1.06 13.17
N GLU A 44 -22.84 -2.14 13.08
CA GLU A 44 -23.00 -3.08 14.19
C GLU A 44 -21.66 -3.71 14.59
N ALA A 45 -20.87 -4.16 13.63
CA ALA A 45 -19.60 -4.82 13.91
C ALA A 45 -18.53 -3.84 14.41
N VAL A 46 -18.51 -2.58 13.93
CA VAL A 46 -17.64 -1.51 14.47
C VAL A 46 -18.06 -1.15 15.90
N GLU A 47 -19.34 -0.99 16.18
CA GLU A 47 -19.84 -0.69 17.53
C GLU A 47 -19.50 -1.82 18.52
N ALA A 48 -19.71 -3.08 18.12
CA ALA A 48 -19.37 -4.23 18.92
C ALA A 48 -17.87 -4.26 19.26
N ARG A 49 -17.02 -3.98 18.27
CA ARG A 49 -15.56 -3.87 18.46
C ARG A 49 -15.18 -2.75 19.42
N ILE A 50 -15.78 -1.56 19.27
CA ILE A 50 -15.52 -0.41 20.16
C ILE A 50 -15.88 -0.78 21.60
N LYS A 51 -17.06 -1.39 21.81
CA LYS A 51 -17.52 -1.84 23.13
C LYS A 51 -16.57 -2.86 23.74
N PHE A 52 -16.17 -3.87 22.98
CA PHE A 52 -15.20 -4.87 23.44
C PHE A 52 -13.87 -4.25 23.84
N ILE A 53 -13.27 -3.41 22.98
CA ILE A 53 -12.02 -2.72 23.29
C ILE A 53 -12.17 -1.84 24.55
N ALA A 54 -13.31 -1.17 24.72
CA ALA A 54 -13.57 -0.34 25.89
C ALA A 54 -13.75 -1.15 27.19
N GLN A 55 -14.21 -2.41 27.11
CA GLN A 55 -14.44 -3.28 28.25
C GLN A 55 -13.19 -4.10 28.63
N VAL A 56 -12.53 -4.70 27.64
CA VAL A 56 -11.50 -5.73 27.84
C VAL A 56 -10.08 -5.15 27.78
N ILE A 57 -9.84 -4.14 26.94
CA ILE A 57 -8.48 -3.61 26.72
C ILE A 57 -8.20 -2.45 27.71
N PRO A 58 -7.02 -2.43 28.35
CA PRO A 58 -6.61 -1.32 29.23
C PRO A 58 -6.67 0.03 28.50
N ARG A 59 -7.18 1.08 29.15
CA ARG A 59 -7.39 2.41 28.55
C ARG A 59 -6.18 2.94 27.77
N ARG A 60 -4.97 2.73 28.31
CA ARG A 60 -3.69 3.14 27.70
C ARG A 60 -3.36 2.46 26.37
N GLN A 61 -3.98 1.32 26.05
CA GLN A 61 -3.72 0.52 24.83
C GLN A 61 -4.86 0.58 23.81
N ARG A 62 -5.98 1.26 24.13
CA ARG A 62 -7.17 1.27 23.27
C ARG A 62 -6.92 2.02 21.97
N HIS A 63 -6.23 3.15 22.03
CA HIS A 63 -5.88 3.98 20.87
C HIS A 63 -5.19 3.17 19.77
N GLN A 64 -4.14 2.43 20.13
CA GLN A 64 -3.40 1.57 19.21
C GLN A 64 -4.28 0.46 18.58
N ASN A 65 -5.22 -0.11 19.33
CA ASN A 65 -6.16 -1.11 18.82
C ASN A 65 -7.21 -0.51 17.85
N TYR A 66 -7.58 0.75 18.06
CA TYR A 66 -8.44 1.49 17.12
C TYR A 66 -7.69 1.83 15.83
N LEU A 67 -6.40 2.20 15.92
CA LEU A 67 -5.57 2.53 14.76
C LEU A 67 -5.39 1.34 13.80
N LEU A 68 -5.14 0.15 14.34
CA LEU A 68 -4.88 -1.04 13.52
C LEU A 68 -6.11 -1.42 12.69
N GLY A 69 -7.30 -1.46 13.30
CA GLY A 69 -8.53 -1.85 12.59
C GLY A 69 -8.48 -3.27 12.00
N LEU A 70 -7.57 -4.12 12.46
CA LEU A 70 -7.37 -5.51 12.03
C LEU A 70 -7.99 -6.48 13.04
N PRO A 71 -8.21 -7.76 12.69
CA PRO A 71 -8.61 -8.77 13.67
C PRO A 71 -7.67 -8.80 14.90
N LEU A 72 -8.19 -9.14 16.08
CA LEU A 72 -7.47 -8.96 17.37
C LEU A 72 -6.16 -9.77 17.41
N GLN A 73 -6.19 -10.99 16.91
CA GLN A 73 -5.00 -11.84 16.81
C GLN A 73 -3.89 -11.19 15.97
N ASP A 74 -4.23 -10.53 14.86
CA ASP A 74 -3.27 -9.82 14.02
C ASP A 74 -2.71 -8.58 14.76
N CYS A 75 -3.56 -7.91 15.54
CA CYS A 75 -3.12 -6.78 16.36
C CYS A 75 -2.12 -7.21 17.44
N ASP A 76 -2.33 -8.37 18.06
CA ASP A 76 -1.38 -8.94 19.02
C ASP A 76 -0.05 -9.32 18.36
N GLN A 77 -0.09 -9.94 17.17
CA GLN A 77 1.12 -10.29 16.42
C GLN A 77 1.95 -9.04 16.08
N ILE A 78 1.32 -7.94 15.66
CA ILE A 78 2.00 -6.68 15.37
C ILE A 78 2.64 -6.12 16.64
N ARG A 79 1.92 -6.08 17.77
CA ARG A 79 2.45 -5.58 19.04
C ARG A 79 3.63 -6.40 19.55
N GLN A 80 3.56 -7.73 19.46
CA GLN A 80 4.65 -8.62 19.87
C GLN A 80 5.92 -8.42 19.04
N ASN A 81 5.80 -7.86 17.83
CA ASN A 81 6.93 -7.57 16.93
C ASN A 81 7.24 -6.07 16.80
N GLU A 82 6.69 -5.21 17.65
CA GLU A 82 6.75 -3.75 17.52
C GLU A 82 8.17 -3.23 17.28
N LEU A 83 9.14 -3.63 18.11
CA LEU A 83 10.52 -3.14 18.00
C LEU A 83 11.18 -3.50 16.66
N ARG A 84 10.96 -4.73 16.18
CA ARG A 84 11.46 -5.20 14.88
C ARG A 84 10.80 -4.40 13.75
N LEU A 85 9.47 -4.30 13.79
CA LEU A 85 8.69 -3.62 12.75
C LEU A 85 9.02 -2.13 12.68
N LEU A 86 9.23 -1.46 13.83
CA LEU A 86 9.65 -0.07 13.90
C LEU A 86 11.04 0.14 13.27
N GLY A 87 11.96 -0.80 13.48
CA GLY A 87 13.28 -0.80 12.82
C GLY A 87 13.16 -0.87 11.30
N LEU A 88 12.35 -1.79 10.78
CA LEU A 88 12.08 -1.92 9.34
C LEU A 88 11.41 -0.66 8.77
N TYR A 89 10.40 -0.13 9.47
CA TYR A 89 9.68 1.07 9.06
C TYR A 89 10.59 2.31 8.99
N LYS A 90 11.51 2.47 9.95
CA LYS A 90 12.55 3.50 9.87
C LYS A 90 13.45 3.32 8.65
N ASN A 91 13.91 2.09 8.38
CA ASN A 91 14.79 1.81 7.24
C ASN A 91 14.11 2.04 5.88
N CYS A 92 12.79 1.89 5.80
CA CYS A 92 12.02 2.22 4.59
C CYS A 92 12.17 3.69 4.17
N ALA A 93 12.62 4.59 5.05
CA ALA A 93 12.90 5.98 4.69
C ALA A 93 13.99 6.09 3.61
N GLY A 94 14.87 5.09 3.50
CA GLY A 94 15.89 5.01 2.45
C GLY A 94 15.33 5.07 1.02
N ILE A 95 14.10 4.59 0.80
CA ILE A 95 13.39 4.68 -0.50
C ILE A 95 13.31 6.14 -0.98
N PHE A 96 13.18 7.08 -0.04
CA PHE A 96 13.01 8.50 -0.32
C PHE A 96 14.30 9.31 -0.17
N ALA A 97 15.38 8.69 0.32
CA ALA A 97 16.63 9.36 0.72
C ALA A 97 17.87 8.88 -0.07
N LEU A 98 17.70 8.44 -1.32
CA LEU A 98 18.76 7.92 -2.22
C LEU A 98 19.35 6.55 -1.86
N GLU A 99 18.84 5.88 -0.82
CA GLU A 99 19.21 4.53 -0.41
C GLU A 99 18.14 3.52 -0.82
N LEU A 100 17.81 3.51 -2.12
CA LEU A 100 16.64 2.80 -2.63
C LEU A 100 16.68 1.30 -2.29
N GLU A 101 17.81 0.63 -2.49
CA GLU A 101 17.93 -0.82 -2.27
C GLU A 101 17.66 -1.20 -0.81
N ASN A 102 18.34 -0.56 0.15
CA ASN A 102 18.16 -0.81 1.58
C ASN A 102 16.71 -0.55 2.02
N GLY A 103 16.11 0.53 1.51
CA GLY A 103 14.74 0.88 1.84
C GLY A 103 13.73 -0.11 1.25
N ILE A 104 13.97 -0.60 0.03
CA ILE A 104 13.14 -1.64 -0.61
C ILE A 104 13.26 -2.96 0.14
N ASP A 105 14.46 -3.38 0.52
CA ASP A 105 14.65 -4.63 1.27
C ASP A 105 13.91 -4.59 2.63
N ALA A 106 13.95 -3.44 3.32
CA ALA A 106 13.17 -3.25 4.55
C ALA A 106 11.64 -3.32 4.30
N LEU A 107 11.16 -2.78 3.17
CA LEU A 107 9.75 -2.88 2.79
C LEU A 107 9.34 -4.31 2.43
N ILE A 108 10.22 -5.06 1.76
CA ILE A 108 10.02 -6.49 1.46
C ILE A 108 9.84 -7.29 2.76
N ASP A 109 10.65 -7.01 3.79
CA ASP A 109 10.52 -7.66 5.09
C ASP A 109 9.21 -7.29 5.83
N LEU A 110 8.76 -6.03 5.71
CA LEU A 110 7.44 -5.63 6.21
C LEU A 110 6.31 -6.35 5.47
N MET A 111 6.41 -6.46 4.14
CA MET A 111 5.47 -7.20 3.32
C MET A 111 5.43 -8.68 3.71
N ASP A 112 6.57 -9.32 3.95
CA ASP A 112 6.60 -10.74 4.37
C ASP A 112 5.99 -10.94 5.76
N PHE A 113 6.17 -9.98 6.67
CA PHE A 113 5.43 -9.99 7.92
C PHE A 113 3.92 -9.86 7.69
N ALA A 114 3.48 -8.87 6.90
CA ALA A 114 2.07 -8.65 6.61
C ALA A 114 1.40 -9.85 5.92
N MET A 115 2.15 -10.63 5.13
CA MET A 115 1.67 -11.89 4.53
C MET A 115 1.23 -12.96 5.53
N LYS A 116 1.67 -12.87 6.79
CA LYS A 116 1.36 -13.83 7.86
C LYS A 116 0.08 -13.47 8.61
N LEU A 117 -0.44 -12.25 8.40
CA LEU A 117 -1.67 -11.79 9.03
C LEU A 117 -2.89 -12.50 8.43
N SER A 118 -3.94 -12.63 9.23
CA SER A 118 -5.17 -13.34 8.87
C SER A 118 -5.93 -12.72 7.69
N LEU A 119 -5.66 -11.45 7.37
CA LEU A 119 -6.19 -10.75 6.20
C LEU A 119 -5.71 -11.34 4.86
N ILE A 120 -4.63 -12.12 4.86
CA ILE A 120 -4.07 -12.75 3.66
C ILE A 120 -4.55 -14.21 3.58
N PRO A 121 -5.25 -14.61 2.50
CA PRO A 121 -5.75 -15.97 2.37
C PRO A 121 -4.63 -17.01 2.47
N LYS A 122 -4.82 -18.08 3.25
CA LYS A 122 -3.81 -19.15 3.40
C LYS A 122 -3.40 -19.80 2.07
N LYS A 123 -4.28 -19.79 1.04
CA LYS A 123 -3.94 -20.26 -0.32
C LYS A 123 -2.75 -19.48 -0.91
N ALA A 124 -2.72 -18.17 -0.67
CA ALA A 124 -1.69 -17.24 -1.15
C ALA A 124 -0.35 -17.38 -0.41
N GLN A 125 -0.32 -18.09 0.72
CA GLN A 125 0.88 -18.23 1.55
C GLN A 125 1.80 -19.38 1.10
N LYS A 126 1.36 -20.28 0.21
CA LYS A 126 2.10 -21.49 -0.19
C LYS A 126 3.34 -21.23 -1.05
N GLU A 127 3.53 -20.01 -1.54
CA GLU A 127 4.55 -19.64 -2.53
C GLU A 127 5.79 -18.97 -1.90
N SER A 128 6.19 -19.39 -0.69
CA SER A 128 7.21 -18.67 0.10
C SER A 128 8.58 -18.58 -0.56
N LEU A 129 8.98 -19.57 -1.36
CA LEU A 129 10.33 -19.65 -1.94
C LEU A 129 10.62 -18.57 -2.99
N PHE A 130 9.59 -18.08 -3.71
CA PHE A 130 9.75 -17.06 -4.76
C PHE A 130 9.32 -15.67 -4.30
N ARG A 131 8.77 -15.56 -3.08
CA ARG A 131 8.08 -14.37 -2.61
C ARG A 131 8.95 -13.13 -2.55
N GLN A 132 10.17 -13.23 -2.03
CA GLN A 132 11.06 -12.06 -1.92
C GLN A 132 11.49 -11.53 -3.28
N ALA A 133 11.88 -12.42 -4.20
CA ALA A 133 12.22 -12.05 -5.57
C ALA A 133 11.02 -11.39 -6.27
N PHE A 134 9.82 -11.97 -6.09
CA PHE A 134 8.59 -11.38 -6.60
C PHE A 134 8.31 -10.01 -6.00
N PHE A 135 8.41 -9.83 -4.68
CA PHE A 135 8.20 -8.55 -4.02
C PHE A 135 9.17 -7.49 -4.55
N LYS A 136 10.44 -7.86 -4.76
CA LYS A 136 11.42 -6.98 -5.37
C LYS A 136 11.03 -6.59 -6.78
N ASN A 137 10.74 -7.54 -7.66
CA ASN A 137 10.34 -7.27 -9.04
C ASN A 137 9.03 -6.47 -9.11
N TRP A 138 8.09 -6.75 -8.22
CA TRP A 138 6.86 -5.99 -8.05
C TRP A 138 7.18 -4.55 -7.66
N LEU A 139 7.92 -4.30 -6.58
CA LEU A 139 8.23 -2.94 -6.15
C LEU A 139 9.11 -2.17 -7.15
N MET A 140 9.90 -2.86 -7.98
CA MET A 140 10.71 -2.25 -9.04
C MET A 140 9.92 -1.97 -10.34
N GLY A 141 8.59 -2.13 -10.33
CA GLY A 141 7.76 -1.77 -11.48
C GLY A 141 7.85 -2.71 -12.67
N LYS A 142 8.34 -3.95 -12.50
CA LYS A 142 8.31 -4.94 -13.59
C LYS A 142 6.88 -5.18 -14.08
N SER A 143 6.75 -5.39 -15.38
CA SER A 143 5.45 -5.59 -16.02
C SER A 143 4.74 -6.84 -15.49
N ARG A 144 3.40 -6.83 -15.51
CA ARG A 144 2.61 -8.02 -15.12
C ARG A 144 2.95 -9.24 -15.98
N GLN A 145 3.24 -9.05 -17.27
CA GLN A 145 3.66 -10.13 -18.15
C GLN A 145 4.97 -10.77 -17.69
N TYR A 146 5.99 -9.95 -17.39
CA TYR A 146 7.27 -10.43 -16.88
C TYR A 146 7.08 -11.26 -15.59
N LEU A 147 6.28 -10.73 -14.67
CA LEU A 147 5.99 -11.38 -13.40
C LEU A 147 5.17 -12.68 -13.55
N ALA A 148 4.20 -12.70 -14.46
CA ALA A 148 3.41 -13.89 -14.76
C ALA A 148 4.26 -15.01 -15.37
N GLU A 149 5.26 -14.66 -16.18
CA GLU A 149 6.21 -15.63 -16.75
C GLU A 149 7.06 -16.28 -15.64
N GLU A 150 7.48 -15.54 -14.60
CA GLU A 150 8.17 -16.10 -13.43
C GLU A 150 7.30 -17.11 -12.66
N PHE A 151 5.96 -16.97 -12.71
CA PHE A 151 4.99 -17.77 -11.96
C PHE A 151 4.23 -18.81 -12.80
N ARG A 152 4.55 -18.92 -14.11
CA ARG A 152 3.78 -19.75 -15.05
C ARG A 152 3.71 -21.24 -14.67
N GLN A 153 4.67 -21.74 -13.89
CA GLN A 153 4.67 -23.13 -13.40
C GLN A 153 3.76 -23.34 -12.19
N LEU A 154 3.37 -22.27 -11.49
CA LEU A 154 2.60 -22.32 -10.25
C LEU A 154 1.13 -22.00 -10.48
N MET A 155 0.82 -21.12 -11.43
CA MET A 155 -0.53 -20.65 -11.69
C MET A 155 -0.72 -20.19 -13.14
N THR A 156 -1.97 -20.19 -13.59
CA THR A 156 -2.39 -19.62 -14.87
C THR A 156 -2.34 -18.08 -14.84
N ASN A 157 -2.35 -17.43 -16.01
CA ASN A 157 -2.40 -15.97 -16.08
C ASN A 157 -3.62 -15.37 -15.37
N LEU A 158 -4.78 -16.04 -15.46
CA LEU A 158 -6.00 -15.57 -14.79
C LEU A 158 -5.87 -15.63 -13.27
N GLU A 159 -5.35 -16.75 -12.75
CA GLU A 159 -5.08 -16.90 -11.32
C GLU A 159 -4.02 -15.90 -10.85
N PHE A 160 -3.02 -15.60 -11.67
CA PHE A 160 -1.99 -14.60 -11.40
C PHE A 160 -2.57 -13.18 -11.28
N ASP A 161 -3.47 -12.80 -12.18
CA ASP A 161 -4.13 -11.49 -12.12
C ASP A 161 -5.03 -11.38 -10.88
N GLU A 162 -5.82 -12.42 -10.57
CA GLU A 162 -6.62 -12.48 -9.34
C GLU A 162 -5.73 -12.39 -8.09
N TYR A 163 -4.59 -13.09 -8.11
CA TYR A 163 -3.61 -13.07 -7.03
C TYR A 163 -3.02 -11.68 -6.84
N CYS A 164 -2.58 -11.00 -7.90
CA CYS A 164 -2.08 -9.63 -7.82
C CYS A 164 -3.13 -8.67 -7.25
N GLU A 165 -4.34 -8.68 -7.82
CA GLU A 165 -5.41 -7.78 -7.40
C GLU A 165 -5.83 -8.03 -5.95
N THR A 166 -6.08 -9.28 -5.58
CA THR A 166 -6.57 -9.63 -4.25
C THR A 166 -5.48 -9.52 -3.18
N VAL A 167 -4.30 -10.05 -3.45
CA VAL A 167 -3.24 -10.14 -2.44
C VAL A 167 -2.46 -8.83 -2.37
N PHE A 168 -1.98 -8.27 -3.47
CA PHE A 168 -1.03 -7.15 -3.44
C PHE A 168 -1.71 -5.79 -3.41
N GLU A 169 -2.52 -5.54 -4.44
CA GLU A 169 -3.12 -4.22 -4.67
C GLU A 169 -4.11 -3.84 -3.56
N ARG A 170 -4.51 -4.84 -2.78
CA ARG A 170 -5.65 -4.80 -1.92
C ARG A 170 -5.33 -5.25 -0.49
N ASN A 171 -5.21 -6.54 -0.23
CA ASN A 171 -5.07 -7.05 1.13
C ASN A 171 -3.72 -6.66 1.75
N LEU A 172 -2.61 -6.87 1.04
CA LEU A 172 -1.26 -6.56 1.52
C LEU A 172 -1.07 -5.04 1.67
N ALA A 173 -1.52 -4.24 0.72
CA ALA A 173 -1.52 -2.78 0.84
C ALA A 173 -2.30 -2.31 2.09
N TRP A 174 -3.45 -2.93 2.40
CA TRP A 174 -4.20 -2.64 3.62
C TRP A 174 -3.44 -3.04 4.88
N GLY A 175 -2.85 -4.24 4.91
CA GLY A 175 -2.02 -4.71 6.03
C GLY A 175 -0.85 -3.78 6.32
N ILE A 176 -0.15 -3.34 5.26
CA ILE A 176 0.95 -2.37 5.38
C ILE A 176 0.43 -1.02 5.86
N SER A 177 -0.74 -0.55 5.40
CA SER A 177 -1.36 0.69 5.90
C SER A 177 -1.68 0.64 7.40
N ALA A 178 -2.23 -0.47 7.89
CA ALA A 178 -2.47 -0.67 9.33
C ALA A 178 -1.17 -0.65 10.13
N ILE A 179 -0.14 -1.38 9.68
CA ILE A 179 1.18 -1.41 10.31
C ILE A 179 1.80 -0.01 10.34
N CYS A 180 1.78 0.73 9.22
CA CYS A 180 2.37 2.06 9.14
C CYS A 180 1.70 3.04 10.11
N ARG A 181 0.37 3.03 10.23
CA ARG A 181 -0.36 3.87 11.19
C ARG A 181 0.02 3.57 12.64
N PHE A 182 0.09 2.29 12.99
CA PHE A 182 0.52 1.86 14.33
C PHE A 182 1.97 2.28 14.62
N LEU A 183 2.88 2.08 13.68
CA LEU A 183 4.30 2.41 13.86
C LEU A 183 4.57 3.91 13.84
N GLY A 184 3.82 4.70 13.08
CA GLY A 184 3.90 6.16 13.09
C GLY A 184 3.52 6.74 14.45
N ASP A 185 2.42 6.25 15.04
CA ASP A 185 1.99 6.61 16.39
C ASP A 185 3.04 6.17 17.44
N THR A 186 3.52 4.93 17.34
CA THR A 186 4.59 4.39 18.21
C THR A 186 5.88 5.22 18.11
N ALA A 187 6.26 5.66 16.91
CA ALA A 187 7.43 6.49 16.69
C ALA A 187 7.27 7.85 17.38
N GLN A 188 6.09 8.46 17.26
CA GLN A 188 5.76 9.73 17.92
C GLN A 188 5.79 9.60 19.45
N GLU A 189 5.21 8.55 20.02
CA GLU A 189 5.26 8.27 21.47
C GLU A 189 6.71 8.12 21.96
N LYS A 190 7.59 7.56 21.13
CA LYS A 190 9.03 7.39 21.42
C LYS A 190 9.89 8.61 21.07
N GLY A 191 9.29 9.71 20.61
CA GLY A 191 10.01 10.93 20.23
C GLY A 191 10.90 10.77 18.99
N LEU A 192 10.62 9.78 18.13
CA LEU A 192 11.33 9.57 16.88
C LEU A 192 10.73 10.48 15.79
N ASN A 193 11.57 11.30 15.16
CA ASN A 193 11.17 12.11 14.01
C ASN A 193 11.39 11.33 12.71
N LEU A 194 10.32 10.78 12.15
CA LEU A 194 10.34 10.05 10.88
C LEU A 194 9.77 10.92 9.75
N THR A 195 10.23 10.68 8.51
CA THR A 195 9.68 11.40 7.35
C THR A 195 8.22 11.04 7.11
N LYS A 196 7.40 12.05 6.77
CA LYS A 196 6.00 11.86 6.34
C LYS A 196 5.88 11.03 5.06
N ASP A 197 6.97 10.90 4.30
CA ASP A 197 7.00 10.09 3.08
C ASP A 197 6.69 8.61 3.34
N LEU A 198 6.94 8.13 4.57
CA LEU A 198 6.60 6.76 4.98
C LEU A 198 5.09 6.48 4.97
N GLU A 199 4.22 7.49 5.00
CA GLU A 199 2.77 7.30 4.80
C GLU A 199 2.46 6.75 3.40
N PHE A 200 3.42 6.81 2.48
CA PHE A 200 3.25 6.38 1.10
C PHE A 200 3.61 4.91 0.85
N LEU A 201 4.19 4.20 1.82
CA LEU A 201 4.55 2.78 1.68
C LEU A 201 3.38 1.89 1.20
N PRO A 202 2.13 2.05 1.70
CA PRO A 202 1.00 1.28 1.19
C PRO A 202 0.73 1.51 -0.30
N SER A 203 1.00 2.72 -0.81
CA SER A 203 0.85 3.04 -2.23
C SER A 203 1.95 2.38 -3.07
N LEU A 204 3.18 2.32 -2.58
CA LEU A 204 4.27 1.60 -3.26
C LEU A 204 3.91 0.12 -3.44
N VAL A 205 3.35 -0.49 -2.39
CA VAL A 205 2.88 -1.88 -2.42
C VAL A 205 1.68 -2.04 -3.35
N LYS A 206 0.68 -1.15 -3.26
CA LYS A 206 -0.53 -1.21 -4.09
C LYS A 206 -0.21 -1.10 -5.57
N TYR A 207 0.63 -0.15 -5.96
CA TYR A 207 0.92 0.14 -7.36
C TYR A 207 2.13 -0.62 -7.88
N GLY A 208 2.92 -1.27 -7.02
CA GLY A 208 4.12 -2.01 -7.38
C GLY A 208 5.11 -1.15 -8.14
N VAL A 209 5.46 0.01 -7.59
CA VAL A 209 6.46 0.91 -8.18
C VAL A 209 7.22 1.63 -7.06
N PRO A 210 8.49 2.01 -7.27
CA PRO A 210 9.25 2.72 -6.26
C PRO A 210 8.99 4.22 -6.36
N GLY A 211 8.84 4.87 -5.21
CA GLY A 211 8.72 6.31 -5.12
C GLY A 211 7.34 6.90 -5.42
N LYS A 212 7.15 8.15 -4.96
CA LYS A 212 5.85 8.83 -5.00
C LYS A 212 5.38 9.13 -6.41
N LEU A 213 6.26 9.73 -7.21
CA LEU A 213 5.94 10.14 -8.58
C LEU A 213 5.46 8.95 -9.40
N ALA A 214 6.16 7.81 -9.34
CA ALA A 214 5.78 6.60 -10.07
C ALA A 214 4.37 6.12 -9.68
N CYS A 215 4.00 6.11 -8.39
CA CYS A 215 2.64 5.72 -8.00
C CYS A 215 1.56 6.65 -8.55
N TYR A 216 1.81 7.96 -8.57
CA TYR A 216 0.84 8.90 -9.15
C TYR A 216 0.74 8.76 -10.67
N LEU A 217 1.85 8.46 -11.36
CA LEU A 217 1.84 8.13 -12.80
C LEU A 217 1.02 6.86 -13.07
N VAL A 218 1.15 5.83 -12.24
CA VAL A 218 0.30 4.63 -12.32
C VAL A 218 -1.16 4.99 -12.08
N LYS A 219 -1.45 5.84 -11.10
CA LYS A 219 -2.82 6.28 -10.76
C LYS A 219 -3.53 6.99 -11.92
N ILE A 220 -2.80 7.65 -12.82
CA ILE A 220 -3.36 8.25 -14.07
C ILE A 220 -3.34 7.34 -15.27
N GLY A 221 -3.02 6.06 -15.07
CA GLY A 221 -3.12 5.00 -16.07
C GLY A 221 -1.83 4.69 -16.80
N ILE A 222 -0.71 5.36 -16.48
CA ILE A 222 0.58 5.02 -17.10
C ILE A 222 0.98 3.62 -16.63
N PRO A 223 1.38 2.70 -17.53
CA PRO A 223 1.84 1.37 -17.12
C PRO A 223 3.00 1.46 -16.12
N ARG A 224 3.08 0.48 -15.20
CA ARG A 224 4.05 0.48 -14.07
C ARG A 224 5.49 0.68 -14.53
N GLU A 225 5.94 -0.12 -15.49
CA GLU A 225 7.33 -0.04 -15.99
C GLU A 225 7.63 1.35 -16.58
N ALA A 226 6.72 1.90 -17.38
CA ALA A 226 6.88 3.25 -17.92
C ALA A 226 6.86 4.32 -16.82
N SER A 227 6.04 4.15 -15.78
CA SER A 227 5.94 5.07 -14.64
C SER A 227 7.26 5.16 -13.87
N VAL A 228 7.93 4.02 -13.64
CA VAL A 228 9.25 4.01 -12.99
C VAL A 228 10.27 4.76 -13.83
N ARG A 229 10.36 4.44 -15.13
CA ARG A 229 11.33 5.06 -16.04
C ARG A 229 11.12 6.56 -16.19
N ILE A 230 9.87 7.02 -16.29
CA ILE A 230 9.54 8.46 -16.32
C ILE A 230 9.95 9.13 -15.00
N ALA A 231 9.71 8.48 -13.86
CA ALA A 231 10.11 9.02 -12.56
C ALA A 231 11.63 9.12 -12.42
N ASP A 232 12.37 8.09 -12.82
CA ASP A 232 13.84 8.06 -12.78
C ASP A 232 14.43 9.14 -13.69
N MET A 233 13.95 9.24 -14.94
CA MET A 233 14.36 10.27 -15.89
C MET A 233 14.09 11.68 -15.34
N HIS A 234 12.96 11.89 -14.68
CA HIS A 234 12.64 13.17 -14.05
C HIS A 234 13.57 13.49 -12.89
N ILE A 235 13.87 12.51 -12.04
CA ILE A 235 14.80 12.66 -10.92
C ILE A 235 16.21 13.01 -11.43
N GLU A 236 16.68 12.36 -12.49
CA GLU A 236 17.98 12.66 -13.12
C GLU A 236 18.04 14.07 -13.71
N ARG A 237 16.95 14.55 -14.31
CA ARG A 237 16.84 15.94 -14.77
C ARG A 237 16.95 16.90 -13.61
N VAL A 238 16.14 16.73 -12.57
CA VAL A 238 16.17 17.62 -11.40
C VAL A 238 17.55 17.64 -10.74
N ARG A 239 18.26 16.50 -10.72
CA ARG A 239 19.64 16.43 -10.18
C ARG A 239 20.70 17.09 -11.08
N SER A 240 20.47 17.16 -12.39
CA SER A 240 21.45 17.71 -13.34
C SER A 240 21.33 19.22 -13.53
N TYR A 241 20.28 19.87 -13.02
CA TYR A 241 20.21 21.32 -12.96
C TYR A 241 21.15 21.87 -11.87
N PRO A 242 22.10 22.78 -12.22
CA PRO A 242 22.91 23.47 -11.22
C PRO A 242 22.00 24.31 -10.32
N TYR A 243 22.27 24.28 -9.02
CA TYR A 243 21.47 24.84 -7.92
C TYR A 243 21.25 26.38 -7.96
N ASP A 244 21.68 27.06 -9.03
CA ASP A 244 21.69 28.53 -9.15
C ASP A 244 20.42 29.12 -9.77
N ASP A 245 19.60 28.32 -10.48
CA ASP A 245 18.27 28.76 -10.91
C ASP A 245 17.23 28.25 -9.92
N GLU A 246 16.46 29.18 -9.36
CA GLU A 246 15.36 28.94 -8.42
C GLU A 246 14.58 27.68 -8.80
N MET A 247 14.79 26.58 -8.07
CA MET A 247 13.94 25.40 -8.17
C MET A 247 12.51 25.93 -8.06
N PRO A 248 11.61 25.68 -9.04
CA PRO A 248 10.26 26.20 -8.98
C PRO A 248 9.65 25.77 -7.65
N SER A 249 9.52 26.73 -6.73
CA SER A 249 9.10 26.48 -5.36
C SER A 249 7.59 26.33 -5.34
N ASP A 250 7.07 25.41 -6.14
CA ASP A 250 5.69 24.96 -6.11
C ASP A 250 5.51 23.99 -4.94
N ILE A 251 5.95 24.42 -3.75
CA ILE A 251 5.90 23.69 -2.47
C ILE A 251 4.44 23.34 -2.09
N ASN A 252 3.46 24.00 -2.72
CA ASN A 252 2.03 23.78 -2.52
C ASN A 252 1.33 23.04 -3.67
N GLN A 253 2.05 22.59 -4.70
CA GLN A 253 1.40 21.85 -5.78
C GLN A 253 1.06 20.42 -5.32
N SER A 254 -0.20 20.01 -5.49
CA SER A 254 -0.60 18.61 -5.27
C SER A 254 0.27 17.69 -6.12
N MET A 255 0.73 16.58 -5.54
CA MET A 255 1.50 15.54 -6.25
C MET A 255 0.80 15.06 -7.54
N MET A 256 -0.53 15.14 -7.59
CA MET A 256 -1.30 14.84 -8.78
C MET A 256 -1.02 15.85 -9.91
N THR A 257 -1.11 17.15 -9.61
CA THR A 257 -0.83 18.20 -10.60
C THR A 257 0.64 18.16 -11.02
N TYR A 258 1.55 17.91 -10.08
CA TYR A 258 2.98 17.72 -10.38
C TYR A 258 3.20 16.55 -11.36
N SER A 259 2.55 15.41 -11.14
CA SER A 259 2.68 14.24 -12.04
C SER A 259 2.16 14.51 -13.45
N TRP A 260 1.08 15.29 -13.58
CA TRP A 260 0.60 15.76 -14.88
C TRP A 260 1.60 16.68 -15.58
N ASN A 261 2.24 17.59 -14.84
CA ASN A 261 3.27 18.46 -15.37
C ASN A 261 4.47 17.66 -15.87
N VAL A 262 4.93 16.66 -15.12
CA VAL A 262 6.01 15.75 -15.54
C VAL A 262 5.66 15.06 -16.87
N ILE A 263 4.47 14.48 -16.99
CA ILE A 263 4.03 13.83 -18.23
C ILE A 263 3.99 14.81 -19.41
N ARG A 264 3.46 16.01 -19.21
CA ARG A 264 3.35 17.03 -20.26
C ARG A 264 4.71 17.55 -20.71
N ALA A 265 5.67 17.61 -19.79
CA ALA A 265 7.04 18.04 -20.06
C ALA A 265 7.86 17.00 -20.85
N LEU A 266 7.38 15.75 -21.00
CA LEU A 266 8.08 14.76 -21.81
C LEU A 266 8.23 15.24 -23.25
N THR A 267 9.43 15.20 -23.81
CA THR A 267 9.69 15.43 -25.23
C THR A 267 9.46 14.15 -26.04
N GLU A 268 9.48 14.24 -27.38
CA GLU A 268 9.45 13.03 -28.22
C GLU A 268 10.72 12.19 -28.08
N GLN A 269 11.86 12.82 -27.80
CA GLN A 269 13.11 12.13 -27.48
C GLN A 269 12.95 11.30 -26.20
N ASP A 270 12.38 11.90 -25.15
CA ASP A 270 12.12 11.23 -23.87
C ASP A 270 11.28 9.98 -24.07
N LEU A 271 10.19 10.09 -24.85
CA LEU A 271 9.29 8.98 -25.15
C LEU A 271 10.00 7.87 -25.92
N SER A 272 10.94 8.20 -26.79
CA SER A 272 11.76 7.20 -27.49
C SER A 272 12.78 6.52 -26.56
N ASP A 273 13.31 7.26 -25.59
CA ASP A 273 14.32 6.79 -24.63
C ASP A 273 13.71 5.95 -23.49
N LEU A 274 12.39 5.91 -23.34
CA LEU A 274 11.75 5.06 -22.34
C LEU A 274 12.00 3.56 -22.56
N VAL A 275 12.39 3.11 -23.76
CA VAL A 275 12.59 1.68 -24.07
C VAL A 275 11.42 0.82 -23.55
N VAL A 276 10.20 1.20 -23.96
CA VAL A 276 8.95 0.48 -23.72
C VAL A 276 8.26 0.17 -25.05
N GLY A 277 7.24 -0.69 -25.06
CA GLY A 277 6.48 -1.01 -26.27
C GLY A 277 5.87 0.22 -26.95
N GLN A 278 5.82 0.24 -28.29
CA GLN A 278 5.26 1.36 -29.05
C GLN A 278 3.80 1.67 -28.68
N GLU A 279 3.02 0.66 -28.34
CA GLU A 279 1.65 0.81 -27.83
C GLU A 279 1.58 1.65 -26.54
N VAL A 280 2.55 1.47 -25.64
CA VAL A 280 2.67 2.24 -24.39
C VAL A 280 3.03 3.69 -24.71
N VAL A 281 3.96 3.91 -25.64
CA VAL A 281 4.34 5.27 -26.09
C VAL A 281 3.12 6.01 -26.67
N GLN A 282 2.35 5.36 -27.55
CA GLN A 282 1.14 5.95 -28.12
C GLN A 282 0.08 6.24 -27.05
N TYR A 283 -0.04 5.35 -26.06
CA TYR A 283 -0.93 5.55 -24.93
C TYR A 283 -0.52 6.75 -24.06
N ILE A 284 0.78 6.91 -23.77
CA ILE A 284 1.32 8.08 -23.05
C ILE A 284 1.03 9.37 -23.83
N ARG A 285 1.25 9.39 -25.15
CA ARG A 285 0.90 10.56 -26.00
C ARG A 285 -0.58 10.93 -25.87
N LYS A 286 -1.48 9.94 -25.86
CA LYS A 286 -2.91 10.17 -25.65
C LYS A 286 -3.19 10.76 -24.27
N ILE A 287 -2.52 10.28 -23.21
CA ILE A 287 -2.67 10.83 -21.86
C ILE A 287 -2.17 12.28 -21.81
N LYS A 288 -1.01 12.61 -22.41
CA LYS A 288 -0.45 13.98 -22.43
C LYS A 288 -1.45 15.03 -22.93
N LEU A 289 -2.31 14.66 -23.87
CA LEU A 289 -3.32 15.52 -24.48
C LEU A 289 -4.62 15.62 -23.67
N ARG A 290 -4.79 14.83 -22.60
CA ARG A 290 -5.97 14.93 -21.73
C ARG A 290 -5.87 16.15 -20.81
N GLU A 291 -7.02 16.78 -20.57
CA GLU A 291 -7.14 17.72 -19.46
C GLU A 291 -7.15 16.94 -18.13
N PRO A 292 -6.58 17.52 -17.05
CA PRO A 292 -6.62 16.87 -15.75
C PRO A 292 -8.09 16.85 -15.32
N VAL A 293 -8.65 15.66 -15.15
CA VAL A 293 -9.98 15.55 -14.55
C VAL A 293 -9.84 16.01 -13.10
N HIS A 294 -10.47 17.12 -12.75
CA HIS A 294 -10.60 17.55 -11.36
C HIS A 294 -11.46 16.51 -10.63
N ILE A 295 -10.82 15.51 -10.03
CA ILE A 295 -11.49 14.59 -9.12
C ILE A 295 -11.77 15.38 -7.84
N VAL A 296 -12.98 15.90 -7.71
CA VAL A 296 -13.52 16.38 -6.44
C VAL A 296 -13.75 15.12 -5.60
N ILE A 297 -12.89 14.90 -4.60
CA ILE A 297 -13.05 13.84 -3.59
C ILE A 297 -13.99 14.36 -2.51
#